data_AF-A0A0V8J4J8-F1
#
_entry.id   AF-A0A0V8J4J8-F1
#
_cell.length_a   1.000
_cell.length_b   1.000
_cell.length_c   1.000
_cell.angle_alpha   90.00
_cell.angle_beta   90.00
_cell.angle_gamma   90.00
#
_symmetry.space_group_name_H-M   'P 1'
#
loop_
_entity.id
_entity.type
_entity.pdbx_description
1 polymer ?
#
loop_
_entity_poly.entity_id
_entity_poly.type
_entity_poly.pdbx_seq_one_letter_code
_entity_poly.pdbx_strand_id
1 'polypeptide(L)'
;MGVWRSACIAATGQNMELRCSHSDFLKHVENDYDVLIPKLVPYFIEKGGPVIGIQVENEYHGYGKDASYMAFWGDAMRDRGIDGVLFTSDGSDMLKNASLPDVLATVNFGSRSEEGFEKLKKFQPNSPAM
;
A
#
# COMPACT_ATOMS: atom_id res chain seq x y z
N MET A 1 12.56 -17.28 4.42
CA MET A 1 13.63 -16.69 3.59
C MET A 1 13.56 -17.34 2.21
N GLY A 2 13.35 -16.56 1.15
CA GLY A 2 12.88 -17.01 -0.18
C GLY A 2 11.39 -16.67 -0.29
N VAL A 3 10.89 -15.90 -1.25
CA VAL A 3 11.04 -16.09 -2.71
C VAL A 3 11.10 -14.76 -3.52
N TRP A 4 11.19 -13.58 -2.89
CA TRP A 4 11.09 -12.28 -3.59
C TRP A 4 12.42 -11.55 -3.84
N ARG A 5 13.55 -12.27 -3.91
CA ARG A 5 14.81 -11.65 -4.32
C ARG A 5 14.96 -11.68 -5.83
N SER A 6 14.30 -10.74 -6.50
CA SER A 6 14.79 -10.02 -7.67
C SER A 6 13.69 -9.15 -8.25
N ALA A 7 14.14 -8.13 -8.98
CA ALA A 7 13.47 -7.52 -10.12
C ALA A 7 12.81 -6.15 -9.88
N CYS A 8 13.65 -5.12 -9.91
CA CYS A 8 13.41 -3.92 -10.73
C CYS A 8 13.74 -4.21 -12.23
N ILE A 9 13.51 -5.43 -12.74
CA ILE A 9 13.99 -5.84 -14.07
C ILE A 9 12.81 -6.28 -14.95
N ALA A 10 12.77 -5.64 -16.12
CA ALA A 10 11.69 -5.50 -17.07
C ALA A 10 11.10 -6.80 -17.64
N ALA A 11 9.81 -6.74 -18.00
CA ALA A 11 9.15 -7.78 -18.79
C ALA A 11 8.00 -7.25 -19.65
N THR A 12 8.23 -6.29 -20.57
CA THR A 12 7.26 -5.97 -21.64
C THR A 12 7.88 -5.45 -22.95
N GLY A 13 9.12 -5.81 -23.33
CA GLY A 13 9.71 -5.41 -24.63
C GLY A 13 9.95 -3.89 -24.82
N GLN A 14 9.41 -3.06 -23.95
CA GLN A 14 9.85 -1.73 -23.56
C GLN A 14 10.42 -1.85 -22.13
N ASN A 15 11.42 -1.04 -21.80
CA ASN A 15 12.18 -1.13 -20.56
C ASN A 15 11.37 -0.58 -19.36
N MET A 16 10.16 -1.09 -19.13
CA MET A 16 9.27 -0.65 -18.07
C MET A 16 9.58 -1.41 -16.77
N GLU A 17 9.84 -0.66 -15.71
CA GLU A 17 10.01 -1.18 -14.35
C GLU A 17 8.68 -1.17 -13.60
N LEU A 18 8.44 -2.21 -12.80
CA LEU A 18 7.19 -2.39 -12.07
C LEU A 18 7.34 -1.96 -10.61
N ARG A 19 6.23 -1.56 -9.99
CA ARG A 19 6.14 -1.23 -8.56
C ARG A 19 7.24 -0.25 -8.09
N CYS A 20 7.48 0.75 -8.92
CA CYS A 20 8.37 1.88 -8.67
C CYS A 20 7.80 3.12 -9.39
N SER A 21 8.46 4.27 -9.25
CA SER A 21 8.03 5.53 -9.86
C SER A 21 8.32 5.62 -11.36
N HIS A 22 8.27 4.50 -12.09
CA HIS A 22 8.44 4.48 -13.54
C HIS A 22 7.18 5.03 -14.21
N SER A 23 7.34 6.12 -14.97
CA SER A 23 6.22 6.87 -15.56
C SER A 23 5.22 6.01 -16.35
N ASP A 24 5.68 5.13 -17.25
CA ASP A 24 4.76 4.27 -18.02
C ASP A 24 3.97 3.31 -17.12
N PHE A 25 4.58 2.77 -16.07
CA PHE A 25 3.90 1.90 -15.12
C PHE A 25 2.84 2.67 -14.34
N LEU A 26 3.20 3.83 -13.78
CA LEU A 26 2.25 4.69 -13.06
C LEU A 26 1.09 5.12 -13.95
N LYS A 27 1.35 5.48 -15.21
CA LYS A 27 0.30 5.83 -16.17
C LYS A 27 -0.68 4.69 -16.39
N HIS A 28 -0.21 3.45 -16.48
CA HIS A 28 -1.11 2.29 -16.59
C HIS A 28 -1.95 2.09 -15.32
N VAL A 29 -1.36 2.31 -14.14
CA VAL A 29 -2.09 2.28 -12.86
C VAL A 29 -3.16 3.37 -12.81
N GLU A 30 -2.82 4.61 -13.19
CA GLU A 30 -3.78 5.72 -13.24
C GLU A 30 -4.97 5.42 -14.14
N ASN A 31 -4.72 4.93 -15.36
CA ASN A 31 -5.78 4.58 -16.30
C ASN A 31 -6.73 3.51 -15.74
N ASP A 32 -6.21 2.52 -15.02
CA ASP A 32 -7.03 1.50 -14.37
C ASP A 32 -7.84 2.12 -13.21
N TYR A 33 -7.19 2.92 -12.36
CA TYR A 33 -7.78 3.51 -11.17
C TYR A 33 -8.83 4.59 -11.49
N ASP A 34 -8.68 5.31 -12.61
CA ASP A 34 -9.67 6.23 -13.17
C ASP A 34 -11.00 5.53 -13.49
N VAL A 35 -10.97 4.22 -13.75
CA VAL A 35 -12.16 3.41 -14.02
C VAL A 35 -12.61 2.64 -12.79
N LEU A 36 -11.67 2.07 -12.02
CA LEU A 36 -11.96 1.21 -10.88
C LEU A 36 -12.50 1.99 -9.69
N ILE A 37 -11.81 3.04 -9.25
CA ILE A 37 -12.14 3.73 -8.00
C ILE A 37 -13.55 4.34 -8.05
N PRO A 38 -13.96 5.06 -9.11
CA PRO A 38 -15.31 5.62 -9.18
C PRO A 38 -16.42 4.56 -9.06
N LYS A 39 -16.16 3.30 -9.45
CA LYS A 39 -17.10 2.19 -9.28
C LYS A 39 -17.12 1.66 -7.84
N LEU A 40 -16.04 1.80 -7.09
CA LEU A 40 -15.93 1.38 -5.70
C LEU A 40 -16.47 2.42 -4.71
N VAL A 41 -16.29 3.71 -5.01
CA VAL A 41 -16.68 4.83 -4.12
C VAL A 41 -18.11 4.71 -3.57
N PRO A 42 -19.16 4.35 -4.35
CA PRO A 42 -20.52 4.21 -3.81
C PRO A 42 -20.67 3.13 -2.72
N TYR A 43 -19.73 2.19 -2.62
CA TYR A 43 -19.76 1.11 -1.63
C TYR A 43 -19.01 1.44 -0.35
N PHE A 44 -18.36 2.60 -0.24
CA PHE A 44 -17.73 3.04 1.00
C PHE A 44 -18.78 3.37 2.07
N ILE A 45 -18.45 3.13 3.34
CA ILE A 45 -19.34 3.33 4.47
C ILE A 45 -19.78 4.79 4.61
N GLU A 46 -18.94 5.73 4.23
CA GLU A 46 -19.24 7.16 4.15
C GLU A 46 -20.34 7.47 3.12
N LYS A 47 -20.55 6.59 2.14
CA LYS A 47 -21.62 6.67 1.13
C LYS A 47 -22.77 5.69 1.43
N GLY A 48 -22.79 5.05 2.60
CA GLY A 48 -23.81 4.10 3.03
C GLY A 48 -23.59 2.65 2.60
N GLY A 49 -22.41 2.32 2.05
CA GLY A 49 -22.05 0.96 1.65
C GLY A 49 -21.28 0.17 2.72
N PRO A 50 -20.84 -1.07 2.40
CA PRO A 50 -20.20 -1.96 3.38
C PRO A 50 -18.68 -1.81 3.51
N VAL A 51 -18.01 -1.05 2.63
CA VAL A 51 -16.54 -0.96 2.60
C VAL A 51 -16.05 0.06 3.63
N ILE A 52 -15.24 -0.38 4.58
CA ILE A 52 -14.74 0.46 5.71
C ILE A 52 -13.29 0.94 5.55
N GLY A 53 -12.57 0.38 4.58
CA GLY A 53 -11.18 0.72 4.31
C GLY A 53 -10.61 -0.03 3.12
N ILE A 54 -9.47 0.42 2.64
CA ILE A 54 -8.76 -0.15 1.49
C ILE A 54 -7.25 -0.12 1.74
N GLN A 55 -6.58 -1.17 1.26
CA GLN A 55 -5.14 -1.32 1.43
C GLN A 55 -4.39 -0.53 0.35
N VAL A 56 -3.33 0.17 0.75
CA VAL A 56 -2.37 0.86 -0.10
C VAL A 56 -1.16 -0.05 -0.30
N GLU A 57 -0.91 -0.47 -1.55
CA GLU A 57 0.15 -1.43 -1.89
C GLU A 57 0.02 -2.75 -1.08
N ASN A 58 0.97 -3.66 -1.20
CA ASN A 58 0.99 -4.92 -0.46
C ASN A 58 2.42 -5.39 -0.20
N GLU A 59 2.80 -5.43 1.09
CA GLU A 59 4.11 -5.88 1.56
C GLU A 59 5.27 -5.26 0.76
N TYR A 60 5.18 -3.94 0.53
CA TYR A 60 6.06 -3.27 -0.44
C TYR A 60 7.52 -3.39 -0.05
N HIS A 61 7.83 -3.46 1.25
CA HIS A 61 9.22 -3.62 1.68
C HIS A 61 9.85 -4.89 1.14
N GLY A 62 9.07 -5.96 0.97
CA GLY A 62 9.55 -7.22 0.40
C GLY A 62 10.04 -7.06 -1.04
N TYR A 63 9.67 -5.97 -1.70
CA TYR A 63 9.95 -5.67 -3.10
C TYR A 63 10.87 -4.46 -3.30
N GLY A 64 10.53 -3.30 -2.71
CA GLY A 64 11.16 -2.02 -3.01
C GLY A 64 11.23 -1.06 -1.82
N LYS A 65 11.69 0.16 -2.10
CA LYS A 65 11.86 1.24 -1.11
C LYS A 65 11.66 2.64 -1.73
N ASP A 66 10.95 2.70 -2.84
CA ASP A 66 10.66 3.92 -3.56
C ASP A 66 9.56 4.72 -2.85
N ALA A 67 9.97 5.79 -2.16
CA ALA A 67 9.05 6.64 -1.40
C ALA A 67 8.12 7.44 -2.33
N SER A 68 8.56 7.80 -3.54
CA SER A 68 7.76 8.53 -4.51
C SER A 68 6.64 7.64 -5.06
N TYR A 69 6.94 6.36 -5.29
CA TYR A 69 5.94 5.37 -5.65
C TYR A 69 4.89 5.15 -4.56
N MET A 70 5.30 5.06 -3.30
CA MET A 70 4.35 4.93 -2.20
C MET A 70 3.46 6.18 -2.06
N ALA A 71 4.05 7.38 -2.17
CA ALA A 71 3.29 8.63 -2.15
C ALA A 71 2.24 8.67 -3.27
N PHE A 72 2.64 8.28 -4.49
CA PHE A 72 1.73 8.18 -5.64
C PHE A 72 0.47 7.36 -5.33
N TRP A 73 0.59 6.22 -4.64
CA TRP A 73 -0.60 5.42 -4.33
C TRP A 73 -1.57 6.12 -3.38
N GLY A 74 -1.04 6.76 -2.34
CA GLY A 74 -1.84 7.52 -1.39
C GLY A 74 -2.63 8.61 -2.10
N ASP A 75 -1.93 9.41 -2.90
CA ASP A 75 -2.53 10.52 -3.66
C ASP A 75 -3.54 9.99 -4.70
N ALA A 76 -3.17 8.96 -5.48
CA ALA A 76 -4.01 8.40 -6.52
C ALA A 76 -5.35 7.88 -6.00
N MET A 77 -5.37 7.30 -4.80
CA MET A 77 -6.60 6.85 -4.14
C MET A 77 -7.44 8.01 -3.61
N ARG A 78 -6.81 8.98 -2.93
CA ARG A 78 -7.50 10.14 -2.35
C ARG A 78 -8.09 11.04 -3.43
N ASP A 79 -7.35 11.35 -4.47
CA ASP A 79 -7.77 12.22 -5.58
C ASP A 79 -9.00 11.67 -6.33
N ARG A 80 -9.21 10.35 -6.28
CA ARG A 80 -10.34 9.66 -6.92
C ARG A 80 -11.53 9.43 -5.99
N GLY A 81 -11.49 9.99 -4.78
CA GLY A 81 -12.64 10.03 -3.85
C GLY A 81 -12.72 8.88 -2.85
N ILE A 82 -11.61 8.19 -2.59
CA ILE A 82 -11.54 7.26 -1.45
C ILE A 82 -11.44 8.08 -0.16
N ASP A 83 -12.57 8.21 0.52
CA ASP A 83 -12.70 8.93 1.79
C ASP A 83 -12.47 8.04 3.03
N GLY A 84 -12.49 6.71 2.86
CA GLY A 84 -12.37 5.74 3.97
C GLY A 84 -10.95 5.59 4.53
N VAL A 85 -10.78 4.60 5.43
CA VAL A 85 -9.48 4.26 6.01
C VAL A 85 -8.55 3.69 4.95
N LEU A 86 -7.43 4.37 4.72
CA LEU A 86 -6.29 3.79 4.00
C LEU A 86 -5.40 3.08 5.00
N PHE A 87 -4.87 1.91 4.63
CA PHE A 87 -3.88 1.20 5.43
C PHE A 87 -2.80 0.52 4.59
N THR A 88 -1.57 0.40 5.10
CA THR A 88 -0.52 -0.45 4.52
C THR A 88 -0.38 -1.73 5.34
N SER A 89 0.26 -2.75 4.79
CA SER A 89 0.40 -4.08 5.40
C SER A 89 1.75 -4.68 5.07
N ASP A 90 2.59 -4.86 6.09
CA ASP A 90 3.98 -5.32 5.96
C ASP A 90 4.43 -6.16 7.16
N GLY A 91 5.57 -6.84 7.03
CA GLY A 91 6.22 -7.48 8.18
C GLY A 91 6.62 -6.45 9.25
N SER A 92 6.59 -6.83 10.52
CA SER A 92 6.90 -5.92 11.64
C SER A 92 8.31 -5.32 11.63
N ASP A 93 9.28 -5.95 10.97
CA ASP A 93 10.64 -5.44 10.77
C ASP A 93 10.79 -4.52 9.54
N MET A 94 9.71 -4.33 8.80
CA MET A 94 9.72 -3.82 7.43
C MET A 94 8.98 -2.48 7.25
N LEU A 95 8.36 -1.97 8.30
CA LEU A 95 7.43 -0.83 8.29
C LEU A 95 7.99 0.47 7.67
N LYS A 96 9.28 0.77 7.90
CA LYS A 96 9.86 2.10 7.59
C LYS A 96 9.78 2.51 6.11
N ASN A 97 9.92 1.56 5.18
CA ASN A 97 9.97 1.86 3.74
C ASN A 97 8.66 1.58 3.01
N ALA A 98 7.65 1.10 3.73
CA ALA A 98 6.39 0.62 3.16
C ALA A 98 5.15 1.19 3.86
N SER A 99 5.35 2.17 4.74
CA SER A 99 4.27 2.95 5.38
C SER A 99 4.27 4.38 4.86
N LEU A 100 3.10 5.01 4.92
CA LEU A 100 2.92 6.43 4.63
C LEU A 100 2.60 7.20 5.93
N PRO A 101 3.03 8.47 6.08
CA PRO A 101 2.85 9.22 7.33
C PRO A 101 1.40 9.29 7.83
N ASP A 102 0.44 9.48 6.92
CA ASP A 102 -0.98 9.71 7.24
C ASP A 102 -1.87 8.49 6.94
N VAL A 103 -1.28 7.30 6.91
CA VAL A 103 -1.96 6.04 6.59
C VAL A 103 -1.75 5.06 7.74
N LEU A 104 -2.77 4.27 8.07
CA LEU A 104 -2.69 3.28 9.13
C LEU A 104 -1.68 2.19 8.73
N ALA A 105 -0.65 1.97 9.54
CA ALA A 105 0.27 0.85 9.34
C ALA A 105 -0.29 -0.41 10.02
N THR A 106 -0.31 -1.54 9.32
CA THR A 106 -0.71 -2.85 9.87
C THR A 106 0.43 -3.86 9.69
N VAL A 107 0.46 -4.92 10.52
CA VAL A 107 1.55 -5.90 10.49
C VAL A 107 1.08 -7.32 10.14
N ASN A 108 1.81 -7.94 9.21
CA ASN A 108 1.62 -9.35 8.87
C ASN A 108 2.57 -10.24 9.68
N PHE A 109 2.03 -11.33 10.22
CA PHE A 109 2.81 -12.37 10.88
C PHE A 109 2.09 -13.73 10.81
N GLY A 110 2.87 -14.81 10.73
CA GLY A 110 2.35 -16.18 10.89
C GLY A 110 2.40 -16.69 12.33
N SER A 111 3.20 -16.05 13.20
CA SER A 111 3.38 -16.37 14.62
C SER A 111 4.03 -15.19 15.34
N ARG A 112 4.13 -15.25 16.68
CA ARG A 112 4.74 -14.19 17.53
C ARG A 112 4.09 -12.82 17.32
N SER A 113 2.75 -12.81 17.34
CA SER A 113 1.92 -11.61 17.17
C SER A 113 2.24 -10.53 18.20
N GLU A 114 2.52 -10.91 19.45
CA GLU A 114 2.90 -9.97 20.52
C GLU A 114 4.15 -9.17 20.15
N GLU A 115 5.22 -9.83 19.70
CA GLU A 115 6.44 -9.17 19.24
C GLU A 115 6.18 -8.26 18.04
N GLY A 116 5.33 -8.71 17.10
CA GLY A 116 4.94 -7.93 15.92
C GLY A 116 4.20 -6.65 16.30
N PHE A 117 3.21 -6.74 17.18
CA PHE A 117 2.46 -5.59 17.66
C PHE A 117 3.26 -4.65 18.54
N GLU A 118 4.23 -5.15 19.31
CA GLU A 118 5.16 -4.27 20.05
C GLU A 118 5.99 -3.39 19.11
N LYS A 119 6.47 -3.95 17.99
CA LYS A 119 7.19 -3.18 16.96
C LYS A 119 6.26 -2.18 16.28
N LEU A 120 5.03 -2.59 15.93
CA LEU A 120 4.04 -1.68 15.35
C LEU A 120 3.74 -0.49 16.27
N LYS A 121 3.48 -0.73 17.56
CA LYS A 121 3.22 0.33 18.54
C LYS A 121 4.37 1.31 18.71
N LYS A 122 5.62 0.84 18.57
CA LYS A 122 6.81 1.70 18.57
C LYS A 122 6.91 2.52 17.29
N PHE A 123 6.51 1.95 16.15
CA PHE A 123 6.57 2.60 14.85
C PHE A 123 5.47 3.65 14.65
N GLN A 124 4.22 3.30 14.92
CA GLN A 124 3.06 4.20 14.82
C GLN A 124 2.33 4.24 16.18
N PRO A 125 2.82 5.04 17.14
CA PRO A 125 2.19 5.14 18.44
C PRO A 125 0.78 5.74 18.34
N ASN A 126 -0.09 5.39 19.29
CA ASN A 126 -1.47 5.89 19.39
C ASN A 126 -2.41 5.50 18.23
N SER A 127 -2.05 4.50 17.45
CA SER A 127 -2.94 3.91 16.44
C SER A 127 -3.42 2.51 16.86
N PRO A 128 -4.58 2.03 16.36
CA PRO A 128 -5.01 0.65 16.56
C PRO A 128 -3.95 -0.33 16.07
N ALA A 129 -3.74 -1.42 16.82
CA ALA A 129 -2.88 -2.51 16.37
C ALA A 129 -3.74 -3.49 15.56
N MET A 130 -3.40 -3.66 14.28
CA MET A 130 -4.04 -4.57 13.34
C MET A 130 -2.99 -5.40 12.62
#